data_AF-A0AAV9AXS1-F1
#
_entry.id   AF-A0AAV9AXS1-F1
#
_cell.length_a   1.000
_cell.length_b   1.000
_cell.length_c   1.000
_cell.angle_alpha   90.00
_cell.angle_beta   90.00
_cell.angle_gamma   90.00
#
_symmetry.space_group_name_H-M   'P 1'
#
loop_
_entity.id
_entity.type
_entity.pdbx_description
1 polymer ?
#
loop_
_entity_poly.entity_id
_entity_poly.type
_entity_poly.pdbx_seq_one_letter_code
_entity_poly.pdbx_strand_id
1 'polypeptide(L)'
;METSIRVLSALVYFLLCHGFSAVRSSPFQDPRFSRILDIHERESTPASVQEAAARGVLSRLLPSHSSSFAFHIVSKEKCGGDSCFIISNLFNGQMEDPEILIHGSSGVELSAGLHWYLKNWCQAHVSWDKTGGVQLSSVPKPGSLPRVQPAKIMVQRPVPWNYYQNAVTSSYSFAWWDWERWEKEIDWMALQGVNLPLAFNGQEAIWQKVFQMFNISVADLNTFFGGPAFLSWSRMGNLHGWGGPLPQSWLDQQLILQRKILSRMHELGMFPVLPAFSGNVPMALKVQFPSAKITRLGNWFTVGSDPQWCCTYLLDPTDPLFIEIGKAFIQQQVKEYGRTSHIYNCDTFDENTPPIDDPGYISSLGAAIFKAMRSGDNNAVWLMQGWLFSYDPFWRPPQMKALLHSVPIGRLVVLDLFAEVKPVWLTSEQFYGVPYIW
;
A
#
# COMPACT_ATOMS: atom_id res chain seq x y z
N MET A 1 -43.61 -43.68 -17.47
CA MET A 1 -43.65 -42.33 -16.86
C MET A 1 -42.39 -42.05 -16.02
N GLU A 2 -41.22 -42.56 -16.43
CA GLU A 2 -39.93 -42.34 -15.74
C GLU A 2 -38.82 -41.88 -16.70
N THR A 3 -39.06 -41.89 -18.01
CA THR A 3 -38.10 -41.49 -19.04
C THR A 3 -38.25 -40.04 -19.51
N SER A 4 -39.34 -39.35 -19.18
CA SER A 4 -39.55 -37.93 -19.56
C SER A 4 -39.08 -36.91 -18.51
N ILE A 5 -38.75 -37.33 -17.28
CA ILE A 5 -38.30 -36.42 -16.20
C ILE A 5 -36.78 -36.19 -16.22
N ARG A 6 -36.01 -37.12 -16.81
CA ARG A 6 -34.54 -36.98 -16.94
C ARG A 6 -34.11 -36.05 -18.08
N VAL A 7 -34.95 -35.85 -19.09
CA VAL A 7 -34.62 -34.96 -20.23
C VAL A 7 -34.88 -33.49 -19.88
N LEU A 8 -35.92 -33.18 -19.10
CA LEU A 8 -36.15 -31.80 -18.63
C LEU A 8 -35.09 -31.33 -17.60
N SER A 9 -34.55 -32.23 -16.78
CA SER A 9 -33.52 -31.87 -15.80
C SER A 9 -32.16 -31.58 -16.45
N ALA A 10 -31.85 -32.21 -17.60
CA ALA A 10 -30.62 -31.97 -18.35
C ALA A 10 -30.67 -30.67 -19.19
N LEU A 11 -31.84 -30.31 -19.72
CA LEU A 11 -32.01 -29.06 -20.50
C LEU A 11 -32.03 -27.79 -19.63
N VAL A 12 -32.49 -27.87 -18.37
CA VAL A 12 -32.41 -26.74 -17.43
C VAL A 12 -30.97 -26.51 -16.96
N TYR A 13 -30.15 -27.55 -16.84
CA TYR A 13 -28.71 -27.39 -16.51
C TYR A 13 -27.88 -26.85 -17.69
N PHE A 14 -28.26 -27.17 -18.93
CA PHE A 14 -27.56 -26.65 -20.12
C PHE A 14 -27.90 -25.18 -20.44
N LEU A 15 -29.09 -24.70 -20.06
CA LEU A 15 -29.52 -23.31 -20.26
C LEU A 15 -29.11 -22.35 -19.13
N LEU A 16 -28.69 -22.86 -17.95
CA LEU A 16 -28.12 -22.04 -16.87
C LEU A 16 -26.61 -21.79 -16.99
N CYS A 17 -25.91 -22.50 -17.91
CA CYS A 17 -24.46 -22.36 -18.08
C CYS A 17 -24.03 -21.47 -19.27
N HIS A 18 -24.96 -20.85 -20.00
CA HIS A 18 -24.65 -20.00 -21.16
C HIS A 18 -25.17 -18.55 -21.01
N GLY A 19 -25.50 -18.12 -19.79
CA GLY A 19 -25.96 -16.77 -19.46
C GLY A 19 -24.92 -15.83 -18.86
N PHE A 20 -23.71 -16.31 -18.56
CA PHE A 20 -22.58 -15.42 -18.27
C PHE A 20 -21.75 -15.31 -19.53
N SER A 21 -22.20 -14.43 -20.44
CA SER A 21 -21.23 -13.78 -21.32
C SER A 21 -20.19 -13.19 -20.39
N ALA A 22 -18.99 -13.76 -20.43
CA ALA A 22 -17.85 -13.20 -19.73
C ALA A 22 -17.76 -11.75 -20.18
N VAL A 23 -18.13 -10.83 -19.30
CA VAL A 23 -17.68 -9.46 -19.37
C VAL A 23 -16.17 -9.54 -19.12
N ARG A 24 -15.43 -9.94 -20.17
CA ARG A 24 -14.01 -9.65 -20.35
C ARG A 24 -13.91 -8.17 -20.70
N SER A 25 -14.32 -7.35 -19.76
CA SER A 25 -13.73 -6.04 -19.57
C SER A 25 -13.19 -6.09 -18.16
N SER A 26 -11.91 -6.43 -18.05
CA SER A 26 -11.12 -6.10 -16.87
C SER A 26 -11.44 -4.63 -16.52
N PRO A 27 -11.78 -4.30 -15.26
CA PRO A 27 -11.95 -2.89 -14.84
C PRO A 27 -10.68 -2.05 -15.10
N PHE A 28 -9.56 -2.70 -15.44
CA PHE A 28 -8.23 -2.12 -15.54
C PHE A 28 -7.81 -1.73 -16.96
N GLN A 29 -8.71 -1.81 -17.95
CA GLN A 29 -8.58 -1.05 -19.21
C GLN A 29 -9.27 0.31 -19.13
N ASP A 30 -9.39 0.89 -17.93
CA ASP A 30 -9.77 2.29 -17.83
C ASP A 30 -8.58 3.17 -18.25
N PRO A 31 -8.61 3.85 -19.42
CA PRO A 31 -7.53 4.73 -19.85
C PRO A 31 -7.29 5.89 -18.86
N ARG A 32 -8.18 6.11 -17.89
CA ARG A 32 -8.02 7.11 -16.82
C ARG A 32 -7.01 6.67 -15.75
N PHE A 33 -6.73 5.37 -15.62
CA PHE A 33 -5.76 4.83 -14.65
C PHE A 33 -4.38 4.51 -15.26
N SER A 34 -4.27 4.42 -16.59
CA SER A 34 -3.02 4.07 -17.26
C SER A 34 -1.89 5.05 -16.95
N ARG A 35 -2.19 6.34 -16.78
CA ARG A 35 -1.17 7.37 -16.56
C ARG A 35 -0.24 7.08 -15.37
N ILE A 36 -0.77 6.65 -14.22
CA ILE A 36 0.10 6.38 -13.06
C ILE A 36 0.94 5.12 -13.28
N LEU A 37 0.38 4.11 -13.95
CA LEU A 37 1.11 2.89 -14.31
C LEU A 37 2.21 3.18 -15.35
N ASP A 38 1.97 4.08 -16.30
CA ASP A 38 2.97 4.53 -17.28
C ASP A 38 4.10 5.32 -16.61
N ILE A 39 3.77 6.16 -15.62
CA ILE A 39 4.76 6.88 -14.80
C ILE A 39 5.61 5.87 -14.03
N HIS A 40 4.98 4.90 -13.37
CA HIS A 40 5.64 3.82 -12.64
C HIS A 40 6.59 3.00 -13.51
N GLU A 41 6.20 2.73 -14.76
CA GLU A 41 7.05 2.02 -15.72
C GLU A 41 8.25 2.87 -16.15
N ARG A 42 8.03 4.16 -16.48
CA ARG A 42 9.10 5.08 -16.88
C ARG A 42 10.10 5.38 -15.76
N GLU A 43 9.61 5.46 -14.53
CA GLU A 43 10.42 5.79 -13.35
C GLU A 43 10.87 4.53 -12.59
N SER A 44 10.65 3.36 -13.17
CA SER A 44 11.09 2.09 -12.61
C SER A 44 12.61 2.07 -12.41
N THR A 45 13.03 1.40 -11.34
CA THR A 45 14.45 1.21 -11.03
C THR A 45 15.14 0.45 -12.18
N PRO A 46 16.41 0.74 -12.53
CA PRO A 46 17.09 0.04 -13.62
C PRO A 46 17.07 -1.49 -13.45
N ALA A 47 16.97 -2.21 -14.57
CA ALA A 47 16.91 -3.67 -14.60
C ALA A 47 18.03 -4.35 -13.79
N SER A 48 19.27 -3.89 -13.95
CA SER A 48 20.44 -4.43 -13.23
C SER A 48 20.32 -4.32 -11.71
N VAL A 49 19.74 -3.24 -11.20
CA VAL A 49 19.52 -3.05 -9.77
C VAL A 49 18.42 -3.98 -9.27
N GLN A 50 17.33 -4.14 -10.03
CA GLN A 50 16.25 -5.07 -9.68
C GLN A 50 16.70 -6.54 -9.70
N GLU A 51 17.52 -6.92 -10.68
CA GLU A 51 18.12 -8.27 -10.74
C GLU A 51 19.06 -8.51 -9.55
N ALA A 52 19.90 -7.52 -9.20
CA ALA A 52 20.79 -7.62 -8.04
C ALA A 52 19.99 -7.72 -6.73
N ALA A 53 18.90 -6.95 -6.60
CA ALA A 53 18.02 -7.02 -5.44
C ALA A 53 17.37 -8.40 -5.30
N ALA A 54 16.85 -8.98 -6.38
CA ALA A 54 16.28 -10.32 -6.41
C ALA A 54 17.33 -11.41 -6.08
N ARG A 55 18.57 -11.27 -6.57
CA ARG A 55 19.71 -12.12 -6.15
C ARG A 55 20.00 -11.98 -4.66
N GLY A 56 19.86 -10.77 -4.10
CA GLY A 56 19.96 -10.52 -2.67
C GLY A 56 18.89 -11.27 -1.86
N VAL A 57 17.64 -11.27 -2.32
CA VAL A 57 16.55 -12.04 -1.73
C VAL A 57 16.89 -13.53 -1.73
N LEU A 58 17.31 -14.08 -2.88
CA LEU A 58 17.76 -15.47 -2.99
C LEU A 58 18.90 -15.77 -2.01
N SER A 59 19.91 -14.91 -1.94
CA SER A 59 21.10 -15.13 -1.11
C SER A 59 20.76 -15.15 0.38
N ARG A 60 19.79 -14.34 0.83
CA ARG A 60 19.32 -14.35 2.22
C ARG A 60 18.40 -15.53 2.52
N LEU A 61 17.56 -15.94 1.56
CA LEU A 61 16.62 -17.06 1.73
C LEU A 61 17.32 -18.43 1.64
N LEU A 62 18.22 -18.60 0.68
CA LEU A 62 18.83 -19.88 0.33
C LEU A 62 20.31 -19.69 -0.12
N PRO A 63 21.22 -19.35 0.81
CA PRO A 63 22.59 -18.91 0.48
C PRO A 63 23.38 -19.88 -0.39
N SER A 64 23.24 -21.18 -0.15
CA SER A 64 23.94 -22.25 -0.88
C SER A 64 23.54 -22.40 -2.35
N HIS A 65 22.46 -21.74 -2.77
CA HIS A 65 21.87 -21.88 -4.12
C HIS A 65 21.99 -20.60 -4.94
N SER A 66 22.82 -19.65 -4.50
CA SER A 66 22.97 -18.35 -5.16
C SER A 66 23.39 -18.45 -6.63
N SER A 67 24.13 -19.51 -7.01
CA SER A 67 24.51 -19.82 -8.40
C SER A 67 23.50 -20.69 -9.15
N SER A 68 22.60 -21.40 -8.45
CA SER A 68 21.62 -22.30 -9.07
C SER A 68 20.51 -21.58 -9.84
N PHE A 69 20.37 -20.27 -9.65
CA PHE A 69 19.33 -19.46 -10.30
C PHE A 69 19.92 -18.29 -11.09
N ALA A 70 19.40 -18.10 -12.30
CA ALA A 70 19.61 -16.90 -13.09
C ALA A 70 18.35 -16.04 -13.08
N PHE A 71 18.53 -14.73 -12.94
CA PHE A 71 17.45 -13.74 -12.96
C PHE A 71 17.69 -12.71 -14.07
N HIS A 72 16.65 -12.44 -14.87
CA HIS A 72 16.68 -11.45 -15.95
C HIS A 72 15.38 -10.66 -16.06
N ILE A 73 15.48 -9.33 -16.09
CA ILE A 73 14.32 -8.47 -16.35
C ILE A 73 13.96 -8.51 -17.83
N VAL A 74 12.66 -8.58 -18.12
CA VAL A 74 12.10 -8.54 -19.48
C VAL A 74 10.98 -7.51 -19.60
N SER A 75 10.74 -7.02 -20.81
CA SER A 75 9.59 -6.16 -21.08
C SER A 75 8.28 -6.92 -20.92
N LYS A 76 7.20 -6.19 -20.57
CA LYS A 76 5.84 -6.76 -20.51
C LYS A 76 5.36 -7.32 -21.85
N GLU A 77 5.92 -6.86 -22.98
CA GLU A 77 5.63 -7.44 -24.30
C GLU A 77 5.97 -8.94 -24.36
N LYS A 78 7.09 -9.36 -23.74
CA LYS A 78 7.44 -10.79 -23.62
C LYS A 78 6.49 -11.57 -22.71
N CYS A 79 5.69 -10.85 -21.93
CA CYS A 79 4.66 -11.35 -21.02
C CYS A 79 3.24 -11.19 -21.60
N GLY A 80 3.07 -10.86 -22.88
CA GLY A 80 1.74 -10.66 -23.47
C GLY A 80 1.05 -9.34 -23.10
N GLY A 81 1.80 -8.34 -22.65
CA GLY A 81 1.32 -6.99 -22.32
C GLY A 81 1.20 -6.69 -20.83
N ASP A 82 1.17 -7.74 -19.98
CA ASP A 82 1.01 -7.61 -18.53
C ASP A 82 2.31 -7.90 -17.77
N SER A 83 2.36 -7.57 -16.49
CA SER A 83 3.46 -8.00 -15.62
C SER A 83 3.43 -9.52 -15.44
N CYS A 84 4.59 -10.17 -15.49
CA CYS A 84 4.68 -11.62 -15.37
C CYS A 84 6.05 -12.08 -14.86
N PHE A 85 6.10 -13.36 -14.48
CA PHE A 85 7.34 -14.11 -14.44
C PHE A 85 7.29 -15.35 -15.34
N ILE A 86 8.46 -15.78 -15.79
CA ILE A 86 8.67 -16.93 -16.66
C ILE A 86 9.78 -17.80 -16.08
N ILE A 87 9.48 -19.06 -15.84
CA ILE A 87 10.45 -20.04 -15.33
C ILE A 87 10.77 -21.04 -16.44
N SER A 88 12.06 -21.29 -16.66
CA SER A 88 12.55 -22.28 -17.62
C SER A 88 13.79 -22.99 -17.09
N ASN A 89 14.02 -24.22 -17.56
CA ASN A 89 15.23 -24.96 -17.25
C ASN A 89 16.41 -24.43 -18.08
N LEU A 90 17.58 -24.29 -17.46
CA LEU A 90 18.86 -24.12 -18.15
C LEU A 90 19.56 -25.47 -18.29
N PHE A 91 20.33 -25.61 -19.38
CA PHE A 91 20.72 -26.91 -19.92
C PHE A 91 22.22 -27.12 -19.82
N ASN A 92 22.81 -27.17 -18.63
CA ASN A 92 24.27 -27.23 -18.53
C ASN A 92 24.78 -28.39 -17.67
N GLY A 93 25.82 -29.05 -18.16
CA GLY A 93 26.46 -30.23 -17.59
C GLY A 93 27.59 -29.94 -16.59
N GLN A 94 27.65 -28.74 -16.03
CA GLN A 94 28.62 -28.35 -14.99
C GLN A 94 27.90 -27.94 -13.69
N MET A 95 28.50 -28.28 -12.55
CA MET A 95 27.87 -28.17 -11.22
C MET A 95 27.70 -26.72 -10.73
N GLU A 96 28.37 -25.75 -11.35
CA GLU A 96 28.34 -24.33 -10.97
C GLU A 96 27.45 -23.45 -11.85
N ASP A 97 26.90 -24.02 -12.94
CA ASP A 97 26.01 -23.28 -13.83
C ASP A 97 24.58 -23.19 -13.24
N PRO A 98 23.85 -22.09 -13.50
CA PRO A 98 22.46 -21.97 -13.08
C PRO A 98 21.60 -23.07 -13.72
N GLU A 99 20.76 -23.70 -12.90
CA GLU A 99 19.85 -24.78 -13.30
C GLU A 99 18.49 -24.21 -13.73
N ILE A 100 18.06 -23.14 -13.08
CA ILE A 100 16.76 -22.51 -13.28
C ILE A 100 16.95 -21.06 -13.71
N LEU A 101 16.30 -20.69 -14.81
CA LEU A 101 16.22 -19.30 -15.28
C LEU A 101 14.84 -18.73 -15.00
N ILE A 102 14.81 -17.59 -14.34
CA ILE A 102 13.60 -16.82 -14.05
C ILE A 102 13.71 -15.47 -14.75
N HIS A 103 12.81 -15.24 -15.70
CA HIS A 103 12.57 -13.89 -16.21
C HIS A 103 11.41 -13.25 -15.44
N GLY A 104 11.45 -11.94 -15.25
CA GLY A 104 10.38 -11.19 -14.60
C GLY A 104 10.26 -9.79 -15.17
N SER A 105 9.08 -9.20 -15.15
CA SER A 105 8.90 -7.80 -15.57
C SER A 105 9.33 -6.78 -14.52
N SER A 106 9.60 -7.22 -13.28
CA SER A 106 10.20 -6.43 -12.19
C SER A 106 10.93 -7.34 -11.19
N GLY A 107 11.66 -6.75 -10.23
CA GLY A 107 12.33 -7.46 -9.15
C GLY A 107 11.35 -8.24 -8.25
N VAL A 108 10.16 -7.69 -8.03
CA VAL A 108 9.03 -8.38 -7.38
C VAL A 108 8.66 -9.64 -8.18
N GLU A 109 8.55 -9.57 -9.51
CA GLU A 109 8.19 -10.73 -10.32
C GLU A 109 9.29 -11.80 -10.37
N LEU A 110 10.56 -11.39 -10.37
CA LEU A 110 11.68 -12.30 -10.22
C LEU A 110 11.60 -13.06 -8.88
N SER A 111 11.31 -12.34 -7.80
CA SER A 111 11.18 -12.91 -6.45
C SER A 111 9.93 -13.80 -6.31
N ALA A 112 8.79 -13.38 -6.87
CA ALA A 112 7.57 -14.17 -6.90
C ALA A 112 7.75 -15.45 -7.74
N GLY A 113 8.48 -15.38 -8.86
CA GLY A 113 8.84 -16.55 -9.65
C GLY A 113 9.74 -17.53 -8.90
N LEU A 114 10.71 -17.03 -8.12
CA LEU A 114 11.53 -17.85 -7.23
C LEU A 114 10.65 -18.56 -6.20
N HIS A 115 9.79 -17.80 -5.49
CA HIS A 115 8.89 -18.36 -4.50
C HIS A 115 7.93 -19.39 -5.10
N TRP A 116 7.36 -19.10 -6.27
CA TRP A 116 6.48 -20.02 -6.98
C TRP A 116 7.20 -21.33 -7.32
N TYR A 117 8.43 -21.26 -7.82
CA TYR A 117 9.25 -22.44 -8.10
C TYR A 117 9.51 -23.25 -6.82
N LEU A 118 9.99 -22.61 -5.75
CA LEU A 118 10.30 -23.27 -4.49
C LEU A 118 9.05 -23.94 -3.89
N LYS A 119 7.90 -23.28 -3.94
CA LYS A 119 6.63 -23.81 -3.43
C LYS A 119 6.13 -25.02 -4.24
N ASN A 120 6.10 -24.91 -5.57
CA ASN A 120 5.44 -25.90 -6.43
C ASN A 120 6.34 -27.07 -6.83
N TRP A 121 7.66 -26.84 -6.94
CA TRP A 121 8.61 -27.86 -7.39
C TRP A 121 9.49 -28.40 -6.26
N CYS A 122 9.81 -27.57 -5.26
CA CYS A 122 10.64 -27.98 -4.12
C CYS A 122 9.84 -28.22 -2.84
N GLN A 123 8.51 -28.07 -2.86
CA GLN A 123 7.62 -28.23 -1.69
C GLN A 123 8.03 -27.38 -0.47
N ALA A 124 8.67 -26.23 -0.74
CA ALA A 124 9.11 -25.30 0.28
C ALA A 124 7.97 -24.40 0.76
N HIS A 125 8.15 -23.81 1.94
CA HIS A 125 7.19 -22.86 2.52
C HIS A 125 7.91 -21.66 3.14
N VAL A 126 7.34 -20.47 2.94
CA VAL A 126 7.86 -19.21 3.49
C VAL A 126 6.72 -18.43 4.13
N SER A 127 6.80 -18.21 5.44
CA SER A 127 5.86 -17.41 6.24
C SER A 127 6.63 -16.61 7.31
N TRP A 128 5.91 -15.85 8.14
CA TRP A 128 6.53 -15.25 9.32
C TRP A 128 6.92 -16.30 10.35
N ASP A 129 7.99 -16.04 11.09
CA ASP A 129 8.48 -16.93 12.17
C ASP A 129 7.38 -17.32 13.16
N LYS A 130 6.47 -16.38 13.47
CA LYS A 130 5.36 -16.61 14.41
C LYS A 130 4.19 -17.43 13.84
N THR A 131 4.05 -17.56 12.52
CA THR A 131 2.90 -18.21 11.88
C THR A 131 3.24 -19.49 11.13
N GLY A 132 4.50 -19.96 11.21
CA GLY A 132 4.95 -21.21 10.58
C GLY A 132 6.43 -21.21 10.17
N GLY A 133 7.05 -20.03 10.11
CA GLY A 133 8.44 -19.86 9.71
C GLY A 133 8.72 -20.27 8.27
N VAL A 134 9.98 -20.67 8.04
CA VAL A 134 10.52 -20.99 6.72
C VAL A 134 10.95 -22.46 6.69
N GLN A 135 10.34 -23.26 5.80
CA GLN A 135 10.62 -24.68 5.59
C GLN A 135 11.32 -24.84 4.23
N LEU A 136 12.63 -25.11 4.24
CA LEU A 136 13.47 -25.27 3.05
C LEU A 136 14.17 -26.64 2.96
N SER A 137 13.93 -27.53 3.92
CA SER A 137 14.59 -28.85 4.00
C SER A 137 14.29 -29.76 2.80
N SER A 138 13.17 -29.52 2.12
CA SER A 138 12.77 -30.22 0.90
C SER A 138 13.45 -29.70 -0.37
N VAL A 139 14.17 -28.58 -0.31
CA VAL A 139 14.88 -28.02 -1.47
C VAL A 139 16.13 -28.86 -1.75
N PRO A 140 16.25 -29.51 -2.93
CA PRO A 140 17.42 -30.32 -3.27
C PRO A 140 18.71 -29.50 -3.32
N LYS A 141 19.86 -30.16 -3.19
CA LYS A 141 21.17 -29.51 -3.30
C LYS A 141 21.36 -28.92 -4.71
N PRO A 142 22.23 -27.89 -4.86
CA PRO A 142 22.66 -27.42 -6.18
C PRO A 142 23.12 -28.57 -7.08
N GLY A 143 22.72 -28.53 -8.36
CA GLY A 143 22.92 -29.58 -9.36
C GLY A 143 21.83 -30.66 -9.35
N SER A 144 20.82 -30.57 -8.50
CA SER A 144 19.72 -31.53 -8.39
C SER A 144 18.34 -30.86 -8.27
N LEU A 145 18.22 -29.59 -8.64
CA LEU A 145 16.95 -28.87 -8.60
C LEU A 145 15.93 -29.49 -9.57
N PRO A 146 14.65 -29.66 -9.17
CA PRO A 146 13.65 -30.28 -10.04
C PRO A 146 13.41 -29.48 -11.31
N ARG A 147 13.45 -30.15 -12.46
CA ARG A 147 13.18 -29.50 -13.74
C ARG A 147 11.70 -29.17 -13.89
N VAL A 148 11.39 -27.95 -14.31
CA VAL A 148 10.01 -27.55 -14.59
C VAL A 148 9.47 -28.25 -15.83
N GLN A 149 8.22 -28.71 -15.76
CA GLN A 149 7.45 -29.24 -16.87
C GLN A 149 6.07 -28.56 -16.91
N PRO A 150 5.63 -27.98 -18.04
CA PRO A 150 6.31 -27.92 -19.35
C PRO A 150 7.63 -27.13 -19.30
N ALA A 151 8.45 -27.23 -20.36
CA ALA A 151 9.82 -26.66 -20.40
C ALA A 151 9.91 -25.15 -20.10
N LYS A 152 8.79 -24.44 -20.23
CA LYS A 152 8.61 -23.03 -19.89
C LYS A 152 7.25 -22.85 -19.23
N ILE A 153 7.23 -22.21 -18.06
CA ILE A 153 6.02 -21.83 -17.32
C ILE A 153 5.97 -20.30 -17.29
N MET A 154 4.86 -19.71 -17.71
CA MET A 154 4.61 -18.26 -17.62
C MET A 154 3.40 -18.02 -16.72
N VAL A 155 3.55 -17.11 -15.77
CA VAL A 155 2.46 -16.70 -14.87
C VAL A 155 2.34 -15.18 -14.95
N GLN A 156 1.21 -14.71 -15.47
CA GLN A 156 0.87 -13.28 -15.53
C GLN A 156 0.20 -12.85 -14.24
N ARG A 157 0.44 -11.60 -13.83
CA ARG A 157 -0.26 -10.98 -12.71
C ARG A 157 -1.70 -10.63 -13.12
N PRO A 158 -2.71 -10.96 -12.32
CA PRO A 158 -4.11 -10.70 -12.68
C PRO A 158 -4.53 -9.24 -12.48
N VAL A 159 -3.77 -8.46 -11.70
CA VAL A 159 -4.04 -7.06 -11.35
C VAL A 159 -2.75 -6.25 -11.43
N PRO A 160 -2.79 -4.93 -11.66
CA PRO A 160 -1.56 -4.12 -11.71
C PRO A 160 -0.91 -3.93 -10.33
N TRP A 161 -1.71 -3.92 -9.26
CA TRP A 161 -1.25 -3.70 -7.89
C TRP A 161 -1.69 -4.80 -6.94
N ASN A 162 -0.73 -5.34 -6.21
CA ASN A 162 -0.91 -6.20 -5.05
C ASN A 162 -0.51 -5.36 -3.83
N TYR A 163 -1.53 -4.88 -3.13
CA TYR A 163 -1.38 -4.02 -1.96
C TYR A 163 -1.10 -4.83 -0.70
N TYR A 164 -0.37 -4.24 0.26
CA TYR A 164 -0.14 -4.85 1.56
C TYR A 164 -0.06 -3.82 2.68
N GLN A 165 -0.52 -4.25 3.86
CA GLN A 165 -0.59 -3.56 5.17
C GLN A 165 -1.89 -2.79 5.43
N ASN A 166 -2.17 -2.55 6.71
CA ASN A 166 -3.14 -1.57 7.18
C ASN A 166 -2.39 -0.47 7.96
N ALA A 167 -2.88 0.77 7.97
CA ALA A 167 -2.33 1.85 8.80
C ALA A 167 -2.10 1.44 10.26
N VAL A 168 -3.01 0.64 10.84
CA VAL A 168 -2.91 0.16 12.24
C VAL A 168 -1.79 -0.85 12.48
N THR A 169 -1.36 -1.56 11.43
CA THR A 169 -0.27 -2.55 11.51
C THR A 169 1.04 -1.91 11.96
N SER A 170 1.22 -0.61 11.64
CA SER A 170 2.39 0.17 12.05
C SER A 170 2.56 0.24 13.58
N SER A 171 1.46 0.19 14.34
CA SER A 171 1.48 0.22 15.80
C SER A 171 1.37 -1.16 16.42
N TYR A 172 0.48 -2.02 15.90
CA TYR A 172 0.26 -3.35 16.46
C TYR A 172 1.39 -4.34 16.21
N SER A 173 2.08 -4.22 15.07
CA SER A 173 3.11 -5.18 14.66
C SER A 173 4.48 -4.52 14.50
N PHE A 174 4.55 -3.36 13.83
CA PHE A 174 5.82 -2.82 13.34
C PHE A 174 6.50 -1.84 14.30
N ALA A 175 5.82 -1.42 15.38
CA ALA A 175 6.29 -0.36 16.28
C ALA A 175 7.73 -0.60 16.75
N TRP A 176 8.09 -1.84 17.04
CA TRP A 176 9.40 -2.20 17.61
C TRP A 176 10.33 -2.88 16.61
N TRP A 177 10.04 -2.82 15.31
CA TRP A 177 10.88 -3.46 14.31
C TRP A 177 12.11 -2.62 14.00
N ASP A 178 13.25 -3.28 13.96
CA ASP A 178 14.50 -2.75 13.45
C ASP A 178 14.65 -3.03 11.95
N TRP A 179 15.82 -2.69 11.40
CA TRP A 179 16.12 -2.94 10.00
C TRP A 179 16.15 -4.43 9.66
N GLU A 180 16.68 -5.30 10.52
CA GLU A 180 16.78 -6.72 10.23
C GLU A 180 15.39 -7.33 10.04
N ARG A 181 14.43 -6.97 10.90
CA ARG A 181 13.06 -7.44 10.74
C ARG A 181 12.37 -6.84 9.52
N TRP A 182 12.59 -5.56 9.21
CA TRP A 182 12.05 -4.92 8.01
C TRP A 182 12.61 -5.51 6.71
N GLU A 183 13.90 -5.84 6.67
CA GLU A 183 14.51 -6.52 5.52
C GLU A 183 13.83 -7.86 5.23
N LYS A 184 13.61 -8.68 6.28
CA LYS A 184 12.86 -9.93 6.17
C LYS A 184 11.42 -9.71 5.69
N GLU A 185 10.75 -8.64 6.13
CA GLU A 185 9.39 -8.34 5.68
C GLU A 185 9.36 -7.96 4.20
N ILE A 186 10.27 -7.12 3.74
CA ILE A 186 10.30 -6.65 2.35
C ILE A 186 10.67 -7.81 1.40
N ASP A 187 11.57 -8.70 1.83
CA ASP A 187 11.85 -9.93 1.09
C ASP A 187 10.60 -10.81 1.00
N TRP A 188 9.88 -11.00 2.11
CA TRP A 188 8.61 -11.73 2.12
C TRP A 188 7.56 -11.08 1.20
N MET A 189 7.40 -9.75 1.26
CA MET A 189 6.53 -8.99 0.36
C MET A 189 6.85 -9.29 -1.12
N ALA A 190 8.13 -9.26 -1.49
CA ALA A 190 8.56 -9.55 -2.86
C ALA A 190 8.27 -11.01 -3.27
N LEU A 191 8.53 -11.98 -2.39
CA LEU A 191 8.21 -13.40 -2.61
C LEU A 191 6.69 -13.62 -2.77
N GLN A 192 5.84 -12.84 -2.10
CA GLN A 192 4.37 -12.89 -2.25
C GLN A 192 3.84 -12.05 -3.42
N GLY A 193 4.70 -11.38 -4.19
CA GLY A 193 4.28 -10.57 -5.34
C GLY A 193 3.69 -9.19 -4.97
N VAL A 194 3.88 -8.71 -3.74
CA VAL A 194 3.45 -7.37 -3.31
C VAL A 194 4.27 -6.30 -4.03
N ASN A 195 3.60 -5.34 -4.66
CA ASN A 195 4.25 -4.20 -5.32
C ASN A 195 3.72 -2.83 -4.88
N LEU A 196 2.69 -2.77 -4.03
CA LEU A 196 2.12 -1.53 -3.51
C LEU A 196 2.04 -1.54 -1.97
N PRO A 197 3.17 -1.57 -1.23
CA PRO A 197 3.16 -1.56 0.23
C PRO A 197 2.97 -0.15 0.82
N LEU A 198 2.31 -0.02 1.97
CA LEU A 198 2.40 1.19 2.80
C LEU A 198 3.83 1.37 3.37
N ALA A 199 4.28 2.62 3.51
CA ALA A 199 5.58 2.95 4.11
C ALA A 199 5.48 4.20 5.00
N PHE A 200 5.06 4.00 6.26
CA PHE A 200 4.70 5.06 7.20
C PHE A 200 5.74 5.37 8.29
N ASN A 201 6.85 4.63 8.33
CA ASN A 201 7.88 4.82 9.36
C ASN A 201 8.47 6.24 9.30
N GLY A 202 8.75 6.82 10.46
CA GLY A 202 9.44 8.10 10.56
C GLY A 202 8.67 9.34 10.11
N GLN A 203 7.37 9.25 9.77
CA GLN A 203 6.62 10.41 9.30
C GLN A 203 6.53 11.56 10.33
N GLU A 204 6.65 11.26 11.63
CA GLU A 204 6.71 12.27 12.69
C GLU A 204 7.96 13.17 12.55
N ALA A 205 9.07 12.65 12.04
CA ALA A 205 10.28 13.44 11.76
C ALA A 205 10.07 14.41 10.59
N ILE A 206 9.25 14.02 9.60
CA ILE A 206 8.82 14.92 8.52
C ILE A 206 7.89 15.98 9.09
N TRP A 207 6.90 15.59 9.89
CA TRP A 207 5.98 16.54 10.54
C TRP A 207 6.69 17.55 11.43
N GLN A 208 7.69 17.12 12.21
CA GLN A 208 8.51 18.05 13.01
C GLN A 208 9.16 19.12 12.13
N LYS A 209 9.78 18.73 11.01
CA LYS A 209 10.42 19.67 10.07
C LYS A 209 9.41 20.60 9.41
N VAL A 210 8.24 20.10 9.04
CA VAL A 210 7.17 20.89 8.42
C VAL A 210 6.62 21.91 9.42
N PHE A 211 6.22 21.49 10.61
CA PHE A 211 5.63 22.38 11.61
C PHE A 211 6.62 23.44 12.11
N GLN A 212 7.94 23.17 12.10
CA GLN A 212 8.96 24.20 12.32
C GLN A 212 8.91 25.33 11.28
N MET A 213 8.56 25.05 10.02
CA MET A 213 8.36 26.09 8.99
C MET A 213 7.18 27.02 9.32
N PHE A 214 6.26 26.56 10.17
CA PHE A 214 5.09 27.30 10.64
C PHE A 214 5.26 27.81 12.08
N ASN A 215 6.51 27.97 12.55
CA ASN A 215 6.85 28.48 13.88
C ASN A 215 6.31 27.65 15.07
N ILE A 216 6.04 26.36 14.86
CA ILE A 216 5.68 25.45 15.95
C ILE A 216 6.94 24.85 16.55
N SER A 217 7.11 24.97 17.86
CA SER A 217 8.31 24.49 18.53
C SER A 217 8.30 22.96 18.71
N VAL A 218 9.46 22.37 18.98
CA VAL A 218 9.55 20.93 19.33
C VAL A 218 8.74 20.63 20.61
N ALA A 219 8.73 21.56 21.57
CA ALA A 219 7.98 21.39 22.81
C ALA A 219 6.46 21.37 22.57
N ASP A 220 5.96 22.14 21.60
CA ASP A 220 4.54 22.13 21.21
C ASP A 220 4.10 20.78 20.62
N LEU A 221 5.02 20.03 20.01
CA LEU A 221 4.74 18.72 19.42
C LEU A 221 4.72 17.58 20.43
N ASN A 222 5.23 17.80 21.66
CA ASN A 222 5.26 16.77 22.71
C ASN A 222 3.87 16.30 23.13
N THR A 223 2.85 17.14 22.98
CA THR A 223 1.44 16.81 23.28
C THR A 223 0.63 16.46 22.03
N PHE A 224 1.24 16.54 20.85
CA PHE A 224 0.61 16.24 19.57
C PHE A 224 0.84 14.80 19.15
N PHE A 225 2.10 14.35 19.07
CA PHE A 225 2.38 12.97 18.67
C PHE A 225 1.99 11.98 19.76
N GLY A 226 1.33 10.89 19.37
CA GLY A 226 1.19 9.71 20.23
C GLY A 226 2.54 9.01 20.46
N GLY A 227 2.59 8.16 21.48
CA GLY A 227 3.71 7.25 21.72
C GLY A 227 3.85 6.18 20.63
N PRO A 228 4.99 5.48 20.54
CA PRO A 228 5.28 4.55 19.44
C PRO A 228 4.20 3.51 19.14
N ALA A 229 3.60 2.94 20.18
CA ALA A 229 2.56 1.91 20.07
C ALA A 229 1.16 2.46 19.76
N PHE A 230 1.00 3.78 19.63
CA PHE A 230 -0.28 4.46 19.41
C PHE A 230 -0.26 5.38 18.18
N LEU A 231 0.83 5.35 17.41
CA LEU A 231 1.05 6.25 16.28
C LEU A 231 0.00 6.10 15.18
N SER A 232 -0.54 4.90 14.93
CA SER A 232 -1.57 4.71 13.90
C SER A 232 -2.80 5.58 14.16
N TRP A 233 -3.34 5.57 15.38
CA TRP A 233 -4.50 6.38 15.75
C TRP A 233 -4.16 7.87 15.90
N SER A 234 -2.92 8.19 16.26
CA SER A 234 -2.47 9.58 16.28
C SER A 234 -2.41 10.18 14.87
N ARG A 235 -1.92 9.41 13.89
CA ARG A 235 -1.83 9.81 12.47
C ARG A 235 -3.19 9.96 11.82
N MET A 236 -4.14 9.09 12.16
CA MET A 236 -5.53 9.15 11.69
C MET A 236 -6.38 10.20 12.44
N GLY A 237 -5.79 10.93 13.40
CA GLY A 237 -6.46 12.03 14.09
C GLY A 237 -7.46 11.59 15.15
N ASN A 238 -7.40 10.35 15.63
CA ASN A 238 -8.29 9.85 16.69
C ASN A 238 -7.83 10.24 18.09
N LEU A 239 -6.51 10.31 18.32
CA LEU A 239 -5.90 10.68 19.60
C LEU A 239 -4.66 11.56 19.41
N HIS A 240 -4.19 12.17 20.49
CA HIS A 240 -2.90 12.87 20.50
C HIS A 240 -2.22 12.70 21.87
N GLY A 241 -0.88 12.79 21.90
CA GLY A 241 -0.08 12.78 23.13
C GLY A 241 -0.02 11.48 23.95
N TRP A 242 -1.00 10.58 23.86
CA TRP A 242 -1.04 9.36 24.67
C TRP A 242 0.17 8.45 24.44
N GLY A 243 0.84 8.06 25.52
CA GLY A 243 2.07 7.25 25.48
C GLY A 243 3.33 8.01 25.02
N GLY A 244 3.22 9.30 24.73
CA GLY A 244 4.33 10.18 24.39
C GLY A 244 4.97 10.84 25.63
N PRO A 245 5.85 11.85 25.43
CA PRO A 245 6.31 12.35 24.13
C PRO A 245 7.31 11.41 23.44
N LEU A 246 7.45 11.54 22.12
CA LEU A 246 8.51 10.85 21.38
C LEU A 246 9.87 11.53 21.62
N PRO A 247 10.91 10.79 22.04
CA PRO A 247 12.25 11.37 22.16
C PRO A 247 12.83 11.67 20.76
N GLN A 248 13.69 12.69 20.63
CA GLN A 248 14.31 13.03 19.35
C GLN A 248 15.06 11.84 18.72
N SER A 249 15.68 10.98 19.54
CA SER A 249 16.34 9.76 19.08
C SER A 249 15.39 8.82 18.33
N TRP A 250 14.11 8.78 18.69
CA TRP A 250 13.09 8.03 17.96
C TRP A 250 12.88 8.60 16.55
N LEU A 251 12.66 9.90 16.44
CA LEU A 251 12.44 10.59 15.17
C LEU A 251 13.63 10.36 14.21
N ASP A 252 14.84 10.54 14.72
CA ASP A 252 16.07 10.39 13.94
C ASP A 252 16.26 8.94 13.46
N GLN A 253 16.08 7.95 14.36
CA GLN A 253 16.23 6.53 14.03
C GLN A 253 15.14 6.05 13.06
N GLN A 254 13.89 6.46 13.26
CA GLN A 254 12.79 6.08 12.38
C GLN A 254 12.94 6.72 10.99
N LEU A 255 13.48 7.93 10.88
CA LEU A 255 13.81 8.54 9.59
C LEU A 255 14.91 7.77 8.85
N ILE A 256 15.96 7.33 9.56
CA ILE A 256 17.02 6.49 8.99
C ILE A 256 16.44 5.15 8.53
N LEU A 257 15.58 4.52 9.36
CA LEU A 257 14.94 3.25 9.03
C LEU A 257 14.06 3.37 7.79
N GLN A 258 13.22 4.41 7.71
CA GLN A 258 12.36 4.65 6.56
C GLN A 258 13.13 4.81 5.26
N ARG A 259 14.27 5.52 5.28
CA ARG A 259 15.13 5.63 4.08
C ARG A 259 15.65 4.27 3.60
N LYS A 260 16.02 3.37 4.53
CA LYS A 260 16.42 2.01 4.18
C LYS A 260 15.26 1.19 3.61
N ILE A 261 14.07 1.28 4.23
CA ILE A 261 12.84 0.62 3.77
C ILE A 261 12.52 1.03 2.34
N LEU A 262 12.44 2.35 2.08
CA LEU A 262 12.14 2.88 0.76
C LEU A 262 13.19 2.48 -0.28
N SER A 263 14.48 2.53 0.06
CA SER A 263 15.55 2.07 -0.84
C SER A 263 15.32 0.62 -1.27
N ARG A 264 15.11 -0.30 -0.31
CA ARG A 264 14.92 -1.72 -0.61
C ARG A 264 13.63 -1.99 -1.40
N MET A 265 12.54 -1.30 -1.06
CA MET A 265 11.28 -1.43 -1.81
C MET A 265 11.47 -0.99 -3.28
N HIS A 266 12.14 0.14 -3.52
CA HIS A 266 12.44 0.60 -4.89
C HIS A 266 13.44 -0.29 -5.62
N GLU A 267 14.47 -0.80 -4.94
CA GLU A 267 15.42 -1.77 -5.49
C GLU A 267 14.69 -3.02 -6.03
N LEU A 268 13.63 -3.47 -5.37
CA LEU A 268 12.82 -4.60 -5.81
C LEU A 268 11.74 -4.23 -6.83
N GLY A 269 11.59 -2.95 -7.19
CA GLY A 269 10.57 -2.49 -8.14
C GLY A 269 9.17 -2.38 -7.53
N MET A 270 9.07 -2.15 -6.22
CA MET A 270 7.82 -1.78 -5.55
C MET A 270 7.56 -0.27 -5.67
N PHE A 271 6.31 0.11 -5.46
CA PHE A 271 5.80 1.48 -5.43
C PHE A 271 5.25 1.80 -4.04
N PRO A 272 6.10 2.16 -3.05
CA PRO A 272 5.65 2.49 -1.71
C PRO A 272 4.63 3.62 -1.68
N VAL A 273 3.60 3.45 -0.85
CA VAL A 273 2.59 4.47 -0.58
C VAL A 273 3.04 5.29 0.63
N LEU A 274 3.19 6.61 0.42
CA LEU A 274 3.64 7.54 1.45
C LEU A 274 2.45 8.23 2.13
N PRO A 275 2.61 8.75 3.36
CA PRO A 275 1.54 9.50 4.00
C PRO A 275 1.30 10.86 3.30
N ALA A 276 0.13 11.44 3.55
CA ALA A 276 -0.22 12.81 3.19
C ALA A 276 -0.98 13.52 4.33
N PHE A 277 -1.19 14.82 4.18
CA PHE A 277 -1.91 15.64 5.16
C PHE A 277 -3.43 15.44 5.05
N SER A 278 -4.06 15.03 6.15
CA SER A 278 -5.52 14.84 6.27
C SER A 278 -6.24 15.99 6.99
N GLY A 279 -5.52 17.02 7.47
CA GLY A 279 -6.11 18.15 8.20
C GLY A 279 -5.85 18.17 9.70
N ASN A 280 -5.40 17.06 10.31
CA ASN A 280 -5.10 17.00 11.75
C ASN A 280 -3.85 17.82 12.11
N VAL A 281 -3.96 18.73 13.07
CA VAL A 281 -2.91 19.71 13.42
C VAL A 281 -2.69 19.81 14.94
N PRO A 282 -1.51 20.26 15.41
CA PRO A 282 -1.29 20.52 16.82
C PRO A 282 -2.08 21.74 17.30
N MET A 283 -2.48 21.75 18.58
CA MET A 283 -3.16 22.89 19.21
C MET A 283 -2.36 24.20 19.06
N ALA A 284 -1.03 24.12 19.12
CA ALA A 284 -0.15 25.27 18.93
C ALA A 284 -0.33 25.98 17.59
N LEU A 285 -0.80 25.28 16.53
CA LEU A 285 -1.12 25.92 15.26
C LEU A 285 -2.25 26.93 15.41
N LYS A 286 -3.24 26.66 16.26
CA LYS A 286 -4.34 27.58 16.57
C LYS A 286 -3.87 28.80 17.35
N VAL A 287 -2.86 28.65 18.21
CA VAL A 287 -2.23 29.77 18.93
C VAL A 287 -1.42 30.63 17.96
N GLN A 288 -0.65 29.99 17.08
CA GLN A 288 0.22 30.65 16.12
C GLN A 288 -0.58 31.34 14.99
N PHE A 289 -1.72 30.77 14.59
CA PHE A 289 -2.62 31.30 13.57
C PHE A 289 -4.05 31.44 14.12
N PRO A 290 -4.34 32.48 14.93
CA PRO A 290 -5.66 32.64 15.58
C PRO A 290 -6.84 32.80 14.63
N SER A 291 -6.59 33.24 13.39
CA SER A 291 -7.61 33.36 12.34
C SER A 291 -7.84 32.05 11.57
N ALA A 292 -6.99 31.03 11.77
CA ALA A 292 -7.14 29.76 11.09
C ALA A 292 -8.42 29.05 11.58
N LYS A 293 -9.17 28.49 10.63
CA LYS A 293 -10.41 27.76 10.89
C LYS A 293 -10.10 26.38 11.47
N ILE A 294 -9.78 26.33 12.75
CA ILE A 294 -9.43 25.09 13.45
C ILE A 294 -10.54 24.71 14.44
N THR A 295 -11.21 23.60 14.15
CA THR A 295 -12.23 23.00 14.99
C THR A 295 -11.65 21.89 15.86
N ARG A 296 -12.28 21.64 17.00
CA ARG A 296 -11.92 20.53 17.87
C ARG A 296 -12.91 19.39 17.61
N LEU A 297 -12.41 18.21 17.29
CA LEU A 297 -13.23 17.03 17.00
C LEU A 297 -13.80 16.41 18.27
N GLY A 298 -14.73 15.47 18.09
CA GLY A 298 -15.30 14.67 19.18
C GLY A 298 -14.30 13.70 19.79
N ASN A 299 -14.68 13.08 20.91
CA ASN A 299 -13.87 12.04 21.54
C ASN A 299 -14.04 10.70 20.79
N TRP A 300 -12.94 10.17 20.25
CA TRP A 300 -12.86 8.80 19.73
C TRP A 300 -12.54 7.81 20.86
N PHE A 301 -13.44 7.61 21.82
CA PHE A 301 -13.29 6.58 22.87
C PHE A 301 -11.93 6.54 23.60
N THR A 302 -11.27 7.69 23.75
CA THR A 302 -9.92 7.75 24.32
C THR A 302 -9.89 7.40 25.82
N VAL A 303 -8.68 7.15 26.34
CA VAL A 303 -8.46 6.70 27.73
C VAL A 303 -9.14 7.64 28.72
N GLY A 304 -10.13 7.13 29.46
CA GLY A 304 -10.89 7.89 30.44
C GLY A 304 -11.75 9.03 29.87
N SER A 305 -11.90 9.12 28.56
CA SER A 305 -12.46 10.29 27.87
C SER A 305 -11.74 11.60 28.23
N ASP A 306 -10.44 11.52 28.56
CA ASP A 306 -9.66 12.66 29.01
C ASP A 306 -9.35 13.62 27.84
N PRO A 307 -9.76 14.90 27.91
CA PRO A 307 -9.42 15.93 26.92
C PRO A 307 -7.92 16.15 26.70
N GLN A 308 -7.06 15.60 27.55
CA GLN A 308 -5.61 15.59 27.36
C GLN A 308 -5.19 14.74 26.14
N TRP A 309 -5.93 13.68 25.83
CA TRP A 309 -5.55 12.70 24.80
C TRP A 309 -6.59 12.55 23.68
N CYS A 310 -7.72 13.24 23.77
CA CYS A 310 -8.83 13.17 22.83
C CYS A 310 -9.02 14.44 22.02
N CYS A 311 -9.96 14.36 21.07
CA CYS A 311 -10.62 15.54 20.56
C CYS A 311 -9.61 16.44 19.84
N THR A 312 -9.00 15.84 18.82
CA THR A 312 -7.94 16.42 18.01
C THR A 312 -8.40 17.70 17.30
N TYR A 313 -7.44 18.46 16.79
CA TYR A 313 -7.71 19.74 16.13
C TYR A 313 -7.68 19.53 14.62
N LEU A 314 -8.80 19.80 13.96
CA LEU A 314 -8.96 19.69 12.52
C LEU A 314 -8.89 21.08 11.90
N LEU A 315 -7.92 21.28 11.01
CA LEU A 315 -7.86 22.45 10.14
C LEU A 315 -8.90 22.30 9.02
N ASP A 316 -9.76 23.30 8.88
CA ASP A 316 -10.82 23.30 7.88
C ASP A 316 -10.23 23.30 6.46
N PRO A 317 -10.76 22.48 5.54
CA PRO A 317 -10.27 22.38 4.16
C PRO A 317 -10.37 23.68 3.34
N THR A 318 -11.23 24.62 3.75
CA THR A 318 -11.38 25.92 3.08
C THR A 318 -10.35 26.95 3.55
N ASP A 319 -9.58 26.64 4.59
CA ASP A 319 -8.51 27.50 5.07
C ASP A 319 -7.29 27.42 4.13
N PRO A 320 -6.74 28.56 3.65
CA PRO A 320 -5.54 28.55 2.81
C PRO A 320 -4.36 27.76 3.42
N LEU A 321 -4.24 27.77 4.75
CA LEU A 321 -3.18 27.07 5.47
C LEU A 321 -3.22 25.55 5.24
N PHE A 322 -4.39 24.99 4.90
CA PHE A 322 -4.54 23.56 4.60
C PHE A 322 -3.68 23.16 3.40
N ILE A 323 -3.73 23.95 2.33
CA ILE A 323 -2.96 23.69 1.10
C ILE A 323 -1.48 23.96 1.34
N GLU A 324 -1.13 24.99 2.11
CA GLU A 324 0.26 25.32 2.43
C GLU A 324 0.95 24.20 3.23
N ILE A 325 0.31 23.72 4.30
CA ILE A 325 0.84 22.64 5.13
C ILE A 325 0.93 21.34 4.33
N GLY A 326 -0.12 20.97 3.60
CA GLY A 326 -0.13 19.74 2.83
C GLY A 326 0.92 19.73 1.71
N LYS A 327 1.10 20.87 1.02
CA LYS A 327 2.18 21.05 0.05
C LYS A 327 3.56 20.92 0.69
N ALA A 328 3.78 21.61 1.81
CA ALA A 328 5.05 21.57 2.55
C ALA A 328 5.40 20.14 2.98
N PHE A 329 4.40 19.36 3.41
CA PHE A 329 4.59 17.96 3.80
C PHE A 329 5.06 17.08 2.64
N ILE A 330 4.39 17.14 1.49
CA ILE A 330 4.80 16.37 0.30
C ILE A 330 6.20 16.79 -0.16
N GLN A 331 6.48 18.09 -0.24
CA GLN A 331 7.79 18.59 -0.64
C GLN A 331 8.91 18.17 0.33
N GLN A 332 8.62 18.19 1.64
CA GLN A 332 9.57 17.76 2.66
C GLN A 332 9.82 16.25 2.59
N GLN A 333 8.80 15.43 2.32
CA GLN A 333 9.01 13.99 2.07
C GLN A 333 9.92 13.75 0.86
N VAL A 334 9.64 14.41 -0.28
CA VAL A 334 10.47 14.26 -1.49
C VAL A 334 11.90 14.73 -1.24
N LYS A 335 12.10 15.81 -0.48
CA LYS A 335 13.43 16.28 -0.09
C LYS A 335 14.18 15.26 0.77
N GLU A 336 13.50 14.57 1.69
CA GLU A 336 14.11 13.64 2.64
C GLU A 336 14.34 12.24 2.08
N TYR A 337 13.48 11.81 1.15
CA TYR A 337 13.51 10.47 0.56
C TYR A 337 14.10 10.45 -0.86
N GLY A 338 14.20 11.60 -1.52
CA GLY A 338 14.78 11.77 -2.85
C GLY A 338 13.83 11.43 -4.01
N ARG A 339 12.80 10.61 -3.77
CA ARG A 339 11.76 10.26 -4.74
C ARG A 339 10.46 9.84 -4.06
N THR A 340 9.41 9.64 -4.87
CA THR A 340 8.08 9.17 -4.47
C THR A 340 7.57 8.16 -5.51
N SER A 341 6.53 7.41 -5.17
CA SER A 341 5.74 6.62 -6.12
C SER A 341 4.51 7.37 -6.63
N HIS A 342 4.35 8.64 -6.23
CA HIS A 342 3.18 9.47 -6.49
C HIS A 342 1.87 8.94 -5.91
N ILE A 343 1.91 7.96 -5.01
CA ILE A 343 0.72 7.43 -4.35
C ILE A 343 0.82 7.79 -2.87
N TYR A 344 -0.22 8.46 -2.40
CA TYR A 344 -0.27 8.96 -1.04
C TYR A 344 -1.54 8.49 -0.33
N ASN A 345 -1.40 8.07 0.92
CA ASN A 345 -2.53 7.75 1.77
C ASN A 345 -2.69 8.80 2.88
N CYS A 346 -3.93 9.20 3.09
CA CYS A 346 -4.37 9.89 4.30
C CYS A 346 -5.87 9.71 4.44
N ASP A 347 -6.35 9.70 5.68
CA ASP A 347 -7.75 9.46 6.02
C ASP A 347 -8.14 10.47 7.10
N THR A 348 -9.05 11.40 6.78
CA THR A 348 -9.47 12.49 7.70
C THR A 348 -10.50 12.03 8.72
N PHE A 349 -11.33 11.08 8.34
CA PHE A 349 -12.52 10.68 9.08
C PHE A 349 -12.57 9.17 9.32
N ASP A 350 -11.39 8.57 9.54
CA ASP A 350 -11.31 7.20 10.00
C ASP A 350 -11.89 7.13 11.43
N GLU A 351 -13.06 6.50 11.54
CA GLU A 351 -13.88 6.40 12.76
C GLU A 351 -14.23 7.73 13.44
N ASN A 352 -14.09 8.85 12.74
CA ASN A 352 -14.55 10.17 13.17
C ASN A 352 -15.66 10.64 12.23
N THR A 353 -16.80 11.05 12.77
CA THR A 353 -17.91 11.55 11.96
C THR A 353 -17.63 12.98 11.47
N PRO A 354 -17.82 13.28 10.18
CA PRO A 354 -17.71 14.65 9.68
C PRO A 354 -18.68 15.59 10.41
N PRO A 355 -18.31 16.86 10.66
CA PRO A 355 -19.15 17.78 11.44
C PRO A 355 -20.41 18.23 10.70
N ILE A 356 -20.45 18.08 9.38
CA ILE A 356 -21.53 18.56 8.50
C ILE A 356 -21.84 17.45 7.50
N ASP A 357 -23.12 17.10 7.34
CA ASP A 357 -23.58 16.04 6.43
C ASP A 357 -23.93 16.53 5.01
N ASP A 358 -23.71 17.82 4.75
CA ASP A 358 -23.89 18.44 3.43
C ASP A 358 -22.90 17.86 2.40
N PRO A 359 -23.40 17.29 1.28
CA PRO A 359 -22.55 16.80 0.19
C PRO A 359 -21.60 17.86 -0.39
N GLY A 360 -21.97 19.15 -0.39
CA GLY A 360 -21.11 20.24 -0.86
C GLY A 360 -19.88 20.44 0.03
N TYR A 361 -20.06 20.39 1.35
CA TYR A 361 -18.97 20.39 2.32
C TYR A 361 -18.04 19.18 2.13
N ILE A 362 -18.60 17.97 2.04
CA ILE A 362 -17.82 16.73 1.86
C ILE A 362 -17.00 16.75 0.56
N SER A 363 -17.61 17.22 -0.53
CA SER A 363 -16.90 17.38 -1.81
C SER A 363 -15.78 18.41 -1.71
N SER A 364 -16.01 19.54 -1.05
CA SER A 364 -15.00 20.58 -0.84
C SER A 364 -13.81 20.07 0.00
N LEU A 365 -14.07 19.25 1.01
CA LEU A 365 -13.04 18.61 1.81
C LEU A 365 -12.16 17.68 0.98
N GLY A 366 -12.76 16.72 0.26
CA GLY A 366 -12.00 15.78 -0.55
C GLY A 366 -11.19 16.48 -1.66
N ALA A 367 -11.76 17.53 -2.25
CA ALA A 367 -11.07 18.37 -3.23
C ALA A 367 -9.88 19.12 -2.63
N ALA A 368 -9.99 19.63 -1.40
CA ALA A 368 -8.89 20.32 -0.70
C ALA A 368 -7.76 19.37 -0.31
N ILE A 369 -8.08 18.18 0.22
CA ILE A 369 -7.11 17.12 0.51
C ILE A 369 -6.30 16.79 -0.74
N PHE A 370 -6.99 16.51 -1.84
CA PHE A 370 -6.32 16.18 -3.09
C PHE A 370 -5.54 17.36 -3.67
N LYS A 371 -6.07 18.59 -3.57
CA LYS A 371 -5.36 19.80 -4.01
C LYS A 371 -4.08 20.02 -3.21
N ALA A 372 -4.08 19.77 -1.91
CA ALA A 372 -2.89 19.83 -1.06
C ALA A 372 -1.82 18.84 -1.55
N MET A 373 -2.18 17.57 -1.78
CA MET A 373 -1.27 16.57 -2.34
C MET A 373 -0.70 17.01 -3.70
N ARG A 374 -1.60 17.38 -4.62
CA ARG A 374 -1.24 17.78 -5.99
C ARG A 374 -0.34 19.01 -6.04
N SER A 375 -0.48 19.91 -5.07
CA SER A 375 0.34 21.13 -4.97
C SER A 375 1.80 20.84 -4.62
N GLY A 376 2.08 19.70 -3.97
CA GLY A 376 3.43 19.20 -3.74
C GLY A 376 3.92 18.22 -4.82
N ASP A 377 3.00 17.50 -5.47
CA ASP A 377 3.28 16.52 -6.51
C ASP A 377 2.19 16.49 -7.60
N ASN A 378 2.50 17.01 -8.78
CA ASN A 378 1.57 17.07 -9.91
C ASN A 378 1.01 15.70 -10.34
N ASN A 379 1.69 14.60 -10.02
CA ASN A 379 1.29 13.24 -10.36
C ASN A 379 0.61 12.49 -9.20
N ALA A 380 0.39 13.12 -8.05
CA ALA A 380 -0.25 12.52 -6.87
C ALA A 380 -1.58 11.78 -7.12
N VAL A 381 -1.65 10.53 -6.72
CA VAL A 381 -2.86 9.72 -6.61
C VAL A 381 -3.14 9.50 -5.13
N TRP A 382 -4.38 9.73 -4.71
CA TRP A 382 -4.83 9.46 -3.36
C TRP A 382 -5.27 8.01 -3.24
N LEU A 383 -4.64 7.24 -2.35
CA LEU A 383 -5.11 5.93 -1.90
C LEU A 383 -5.84 6.13 -0.56
N MET A 384 -7.15 5.90 -0.52
CA MET A 384 -8.00 6.15 0.64
C MET A 384 -8.51 4.83 1.24
N GLN A 385 -8.62 4.75 2.56
CA GLN A 385 -9.29 3.63 3.22
C GLN A 385 -10.81 3.73 3.06
N GLY A 386 -11.44 2.65 2.60
CA GLY A 386 -12.90 2.54 2.47
C GLY A 386 -13.61 2.19 3.78
N TRP A 387 -12.88 2.01 4.89
CA TRP A 387 -13.43 1.57 6.19
C TRP A 387 -14.57 2.44 6.69
N LEU A 388 -14.42 3.76 6.56
CA LEU A 388 -15.44 4.74 6.92
C LEU A 388 -16.82 4.45 6.30
N PHE A 389 -16.88 3.90 5.08
CA PHE A 389 -18.14 3.53 4.41
C PHE A 389 -18.80 2.28 4.99
N SER A 390 -18.05 1.43 5.69
CA SER A 390 -18.57 0.22 6.36
C SER A 390 -18.87 0.44 7.84
N TYR A 391 -18.17 1.39 8.46
CA TYR A 391 -18.20 1.63 9.90
C TYR A 391 -19.27 2.64 10.33
N ASP A 392 -19.33 3.82 9.68
CA ASP A 392 -20.15 4.94 10.16
C ASP A 392 -21.42 5.11 9.29
N PRO A 393 -22.64 5.03 9.86
CA PRO A 393 -23.89 5.22 9.13
C PRO A 393 -24.08 6.62 8.53
N PHE A 394 -23.22 7.58 8.89
CA PHE A 394 -23.13 8.89 8.22
C PHE A 394 -22.98 8.77 6.70
N TRP A 395 -22.22 7.78 6.23
CA TRP A 395 -21.83 7.65 4.83
C TRP A 395 -22.91 7.01 3.95
N ARG A 396 -24.03 7.71 3.83
CA ARG A 396 -25.12 7.35 2.89
C ARG A 396 -24.69 7.64 1.45
N PRO A 397 -25.40 7.11 0.43
CA PRO A 397 -25.01 7.27 -0.97
C PRO A 397 -24.69 8.71 -1.41
N PRO A 398 -25.43 9.78 -0.99
CA PRO A 398 -25.07 11.14 -1.36
C PRO A 398 -23.71 11.61 -0.82
N GLN A 399 -23.41 11.32 0.45
CA GLN A 399 -22.15 11.69 1.09
C GLN A 399 -20.97 10.90 0.52
N MET A 400 -21.16 9.59 0.31
CA MET A 400 -20.16 8.73 -0.33
C MET A 400 -19.84 9.19 -1.76
N LYS A 401 -20.86 9.46 -2.58
CA LYS A 401 -20.66 10.02 -3.94
C LYS A 401 -19.92 11.35 -3.91
N ALA A 402 -20.29 12.24 -2.97
CA ALA A 402 -19.64 13.54 -2.84
C ALA A 402 -18.15 13.44 -2.54
N LEU A 403 -17.74 12.52 -1.65
CA LEU A 403 -16.33 12.31 -1.36
C LEU A 403 -15.61 11.68 -2.56
N LEU A 404 -16.16 10.60 -3.11
CA LEU A 404 -15.51 9.83 -4.19
C LEU A 404 -15.38 10.63 -5.50
N HIS A 405 -16.31 11.53 -5.79
CA HIS A 405 -16.29 12.38 -6.99
C HIS A 405 -15.68 13.77 -6.74
N SER A 406 -15.16 14.04 -5.54
CA SER A 406 -14.41 15.27 -5.24
C SER A 406 -13.06 15.34 -5.95
N VAL A 407 -12.58 14.21 -6.45
CA VAL A 407 -11.28 14.04 -7.09
C VAL A 407 -11.48 13.54 -8.53
N PRO A 408 -10.68 14.01 -9.51
CA PRO A 408 -10.76 13.50 -10.86
C PRO A 408 -10.59 11.98 -10.91
N ILE A 409 -11.39 11.31 -11.74
CA ILE A 409 -11.29 9.86 -11.93
C ILE A 409 -9.86 9.49 -12.35
N GLY A 410 -9.32 8.41 -11.76
CA GLY A 410 -7.94 7.97 -11.95
C GLY A 410 -6.94 8.64 -11.00
N ARG A 411 -7.39 9.53 -10.11
CA ARG A 411 -6.56 10.20 -9.10
C ARG A 411 -6.95 9.85 -7.66
N LEU A 412 -7.96 9.01 -7.50
CA LEU A 412 -8.39 8.41 -6.23
C LEU A 412 -8.52 6.90 -6.44
N VAL A 413 -8.04 6.13 -5.46
CA VAL A 413 -8.23 4.69 -5.35
C VAL A 413 -8.72 4.37 -3.94
N VAL A 414 -9.72 3.51 -3.85
CA VAL A 414 -10.27 3.08 -2.56
C VAL A 414 -9.73 1.69 -2.19
N LEU A 415 -9.27 1.53 -0.95
CA LEU A 415 -9.05 0.22 -0.35
C LEU A 415 -10.37 -0.28 0.23
N ASP A 416 -10.99 -1.30 -0.35
CA ASP A 416 -12.17 -1.95 0.23
C ASP A 416 -11.74 -2.86 1.39
N LEU A 417 -11.43 -2.22 2.51
CA LEU A 417 -10.52 -2.73 3.55
C LEU A 417 -10.95 -4.03 4.24
N PHE A 418 -12.22 -4.43 4.11
CA PHE A 418 -12.79 -5.61 4.73
C PHE A 418 -13.67 -6.40 3.75
N ALA A 419 -13.26 -6.45 2.48
CA ALA A 419 -14.08 -6.93 1.38
C ALA A 419 -14.36 -8.45 1.38
N GLU A 420 -13.66 -9.22 2.21
CA GLU A 420 -13.93 -10.63 2.45
C GLU A 420 -15.12 -10.87 3.40
N VAL A 421 -15.49 -9.88 4.22
CA VAL A 421 -16.63 -9.97 5.16
C VAL A 421 -17.73 -8.94 4.85
N LYS A 422 -17.35 -7.68 4.60
CA LYS A 422 -18.26 -6.56 4.33
C LYS A 422 -17.81 -5.76 3.07
N PRO A 423 -17.87 -6.37 1.88
CA PRO A 423 -17.52 -5.71 0.62
C PRO A 423 -18.42 -4.50 0.34
N VAL A 424 -17.82 -3.31 0.33
CA VAL A 424 -18.51 -2.06 0.00
C VAL A 424 -18.72 -1.95 -1.51
N TRP A 425 -17.83 -2.52 -2.33
CA TRP A 425 -17.92 -2.46 -3.80
C TRP A 425 -19.23 -3.07 -4.34
N LEU A 426 -19.79 -4.09 -3.67
CA LEU A 426 -21.04 -4.75 -4.07
C LEU A 426 -22.27 -3.83 -3.92
N THR A 427 -22.26 -2.93 -2.94
CA THR A 427 -23.42 -2.09 -2.59
C THR A 427 -23.26 -0.64 -3.05
N SER A 428 -22.10 -0.28 -3.59
CA SER A 428 -21.75 1.09 -4.02
C SER A 428 -21.60 1.24 -5.53
N GLU A 429 -22.17 0.33 -6.33
CA GLU A 429 -22.00 0.30 -7.79
C GLU A 429 -20.51 0.34 -8.18
N GLN A 430 -19.68 -0.46 -7.48
CA GLN A 430 -18.22 -0.43 -7.59
C GLN A 430 -17.63 0.96 -7.31
N PHE A 431 -17.91 1.50 -6.12
CA PHE A 431 -17.48 2.84 -5.68
C PHE A 431 -17.83 3.96 -6.69
N TYR A 432 -19.00 3.84 -7.33
CA TYR A 432 -19.49 4.79 -8.33
C TYR A 432 -18.46 5.08 -9.44
N GLY A 433 -17.74 4.05 -9.87
CA GLY A 433 -16.74 4.11 -10.93
C GLY A 433 -15.35 4.59 -10.50
N VAL A 434 -15.11 4.79 -9.20
CA VAL A 434 -13.75 5.04 -8.68
C VAL A 434 -13.00 3.71 -8.59
N PRO A 435 -11.75 3.63 -9.07
CA PRO A 435 -10.93 2.43 -8.92
C PRO A 435 -10.79 1.99 -7.46
N TYR A 436 -10.76 0.69 -7.23
CA TYR A 436 -10.62 0.13 -5.89
C TYR A 436 -9.72 -1.11 -5.88
N ILE A 437 -9.22 -1.44 -4.71
CA ILE A 437 -8.48 -2.67 -4.41
C ILE A 437 -9.33 -3.48 -3.45
N TRP A 438 -9.57 -4.75 -3.80
CA TRP A 438 -10.25 -5.75 -2.96
C TRP A 438 -9.31 -6.28 -1.89
#